data_AF-A0AA39MMQ1-F1
#
_entry.id   AF-A0AA39MMQ1-F1
#
_cell.length_a   1.000
_cell.length_b   1.000
_cell.length_c   1.000
_cell.angle_alpha   90.00
_cell.angle_beta   90.00
_cell.angle_gamma   90.00
#
_symmetry.space_group_name_H-M   'P 1'
#
loop_
_entity.id
_entity.type
_entity.pdbx_description
1 polymer ?
#
loop_
_entity_poly.entity_id
_entity_poly.type
_entity_poly.pdbx_seq_one_letter_code
_entity_poly.pdbx_strand_id
1 'polypeptide(L)'
;YVDSAIASVKEFRNDQGKVVQVIASYGLPMDIILGFHSTCVMNIIGYKFAYCFYPNVTIHERASIIHVGHDLNSVHACEKWESQGW
;
A
#
# COMPACT_ATOMS: atom_id res chain seq x y z
N TYR A 1 -13.44 -5.23 2.94
CA TYR A 1 -12.92 -3.98 3.52
C TYR A 1 -13.58 -3.79 4.87
N VAL A 2 -12.81 -3.66 5.95
CA VAL A 2 -13.38 -3.04 7.15
C VAL A 2 -12.83 -1.64 7.15
N ASP A 3 -13.54 -0.72 6.48
CA ASP A 3 -13.30 0.73 6.60
C ASP A 3 -13.23 1.17 8.08
N SER A 4 -13.76 0.36 9.00
CA SER A 4 -13.67 0.57 10.43
C SER A 4 -12.26 0.40 11.03
N ALA A 5 -11.27 -0.15 10.30
CA ALA A 5 -9.92 -0.33 10.82
C ALA A 5 -9.06 0.93 10.65
N ILE A 6 -9.29 1.72 9.59
CA ILE A 6 -8.57 2.97 9.32
C ILE A 6 -9.26 4.10 10.07
N ALA A 7 -8.56 4.71 11.03
CA ALA A 7 -9.06 5.83 11.81
C ALA A 7 -8.93 7.16 11.05
N SER A 8 -7.81 7.37 10.37
CA SER A 8 -7.59 8.56 9.54
C SER A 8 -6.43 8.36 8.57
N VAL A 9 -6.46 9.07 7.44
CA VAL A 9 -5.35 9.17 6.49
C VAL A 9 -4.96 10.62 6.33
N LYS A 10 -3.67 10.94 6.51
CA LYS A 10 -3.10 12.27 6.27
C LYS A 10 -2.00 12.20 5.23
N GLU A 11 -2.05 13.07 4.23
CA GLU A 11 -0.99 13.20 3.24
C GLU A 11 -0.06 14.36 3.58
N PHE A 12 1.24 14.10 3.46
CA PHE A 12 2.30 15.09 3.56
C PHE A 12 3.07 15.11 2.26
N ARG A 13 3.32 16.30 1.72
CA ARG A 13 4.05 16.49 0.47
C ARG A 13 5.32 17.29 0.75
N ASN A 14 6.43 16.90 0.13
CA ASN A 14 7.65 17.70 0.15
C ASN A 14 7.72 18.64 -1.07
N ASP A 15 8.71 19.53 -1.08
CA ASP A 15 8.93 20.52 -2.16
C ASP A 15 9.25 19.87 -3.52
N GLN A 16 9.63 18.59 -3.53
CA GLN A 16 9.87 17.80 -4.75
C GLN A 16 8.61 17.07 -5.25
N GLY A 17 7.46 17.28 -4.61
CA GLY A 17 6.19 16.64 -4.97
C GLY A 17 6.04 15.19 -4.50
N LYS A 18 6.99 14.66 -3.72
CA LYS A 18 6.87 13.31 -3.13
C LYS A 18 5.86 13.31 -2.00
N VAL A 19 5.00 12.30 -2.00
CA VAL A 19 3.88 12.16 -1.05
C VAL A 19 4.19 11.06 -0.04
N VAL A 20 4.00 11.35 1.25
CA VAL A 20 3.96 10.37 2.33
C VAL A 20 2.55 10.36 2.92
N GLN A 21 1.93 9.19 2.98
CA GLN A 21 0.64 9.00 3.63
C GLN A 21 0.85 8.41 5.02
N VAL A 22 0.33 9.09 6.04
CA VAL A 22 0.28 8.61 7.42
C VAL A 22 -1.11 8.08 7.69
N ILE A 23 -1.19 6.79 8.00
CA ILE A 23 -2.45 6.10 8.27
C ILE A 23 -2.49 5.79 9.77
N ALA A 24 -3.52 6.29 10.46
CA ALA A 24 -3.83 5.90 11.82
C ALA A 24 -4.85 4.76 11.79
N SER A 25 -4.68 3.76 12.66
CA SER A 25 -5.55 2.59 12.74
C SER A 25 -6.15 2.40 14.12
N TYR A 26 -7.40 1.91 14.18
CA TYR A 26 -8.00 1.43 15.43
C TYR A 26 -7.55 0.00 15.76
N GLY A 27 -7.12 -0.76 14.74
CA GLY A 27 -6.66 -2.15 14.86
C GLY A 27 -5.19 -2.35 14.55
N LEU A 28 -4.80 -3.61 14.35
CA LEU A 28 -3.44 -4.00 14.01
C LEU A 28 -3.06 -3.41 12.63
N PRO A 29 -1.96 -2.64 12.52
CA PRO A 29 -1.55 -2.06 11.24
C PRO A 29 -1.34 -3.10 10.13
N MET A 30 -0.95 -4.32 10.51
CA MET A 30 -0.76 -5.43 9.57
C MET A 30 -2.05 -5.82 8.84
N ASP A 31 -3.20 -5.79 9.52
CA ASP A 31 -4.48 -6.13 8.89
C ASP A 31 -4.86 -5.13 7.80
N ILE A 32 -4.49 -3.86 7.99
CA ILE A 32 -4.69 -2.81 6.99
C ILE A 32 -3.72 -3.01 5.83
N ILE A 33 -2.43 -3.24 6.11
CA ILE A 33 -1.41 -3.44 5.07
C ILE A 33 -1.75 -4.65 4.18
N LEU A 34 -2.14 -5.77 4.79
CA LEU A 34 -2.51 -6.99 4.10
C LEU A 34 -3.87 -6.87 3.38
N GLY A 35 -4.72 -5.92 3.80
CA GLY A 35 -6.01 -5.66 3.20
C GLY A 35 -6.00 -4.80 1.93
N PHE A 36 -4.86 -4.21 1.55
CA PHE A 36 -4.78 -3.39 0.34
C PHE A 36 -4.91 -4.22 -0.94
N HIS A 37 -5.51 -3.59 -1.97
CA HIS A 37 -5.76 -4.22 -3.27
C HIS A 37 -4.55 -4.32 -4.20
N SER A 38 -3.36 -3.87 -3.77
CA SER A 38 -2.13 -4.01 -4.55
C SER A 38 -1.00 -4.48 -3.65
N THR A 39 -0.21 -5.45 -4.13
CA THR A 39 0.98 -5.92 -3.40
C THR A 39 2.09 -4.87 -3.33
N CYS A 40 1.99 -3.76 -4.08
CA CYS A 40 2.93 -2.64 -4.06
C CYS A 40 3.19 -2.13 -2.63
N VAL A 41 2.13 -2.05 -1.81
CA VAL A 41 2.20 -1.50 -0.45
C VAL A 41 2.57 -2.52 0.63
N MET A 42 2.75 -3.79 0.27
CA MET A 42 2.99 -4.87 1.23
C MET A 42 4.49 -5.06 1.56
N ASN A 43 5.26 -3.99 1.39
CA ASN A 43 6.66 -3.91 1.80
C ASN A 43 6.76 -3.13 3.10
N ILE A 44 7.26 -3.76 4.16
CA ILE A 44 7.21 -3.23 5.51
C ILE A 44 8.62 -2.99 6.01
N ILE A 45 8.96 -1.74 6.33
CA ILE A 45 10.22 -1.40 6.97
C ILE A 45 9.94 -1.19 8.46
N GLY A 46 10.35 -2.16 9.29
CA GLY A 46 10.29 -2.06 10.74
C GLY A 46 11.61 -1.52 11.34
N TYR A 47 11.64 -1.40 12.66
CA TYR A 47 12.84 -0.94 13.38
C TYR A 47 14.08 -1.81 13.12
N LYS A 48 13.90 -3.14 13.07
CA LYS A 48 15.01 -4.11 12.97
C LYS A 48 15.15 -4.76 11.60
N PHE A 49 14.06 -4.89 10.86
CA PHE A 49 14.03 -5.64 9.60
C PHE A 49 13.10 -4.97 8.59
N ALA A 50 13.44 -5.15 7.32
CA ALA A 50 12.53 -4.92 6.20
C ALA A 50 11.94 -6.27 5.75
N TYR A 51 10.62 -6.31 5.57
CA TYR A 51 9.88 -7.45 5.09
C TYR A 51 9.32 -7.13 3.70
N CYS A 52 9.52 -8.05 2.76
CA CYS A 52 8.91 -8.01 1.44
C CYS A 52 8.09 -9.29 1.30
N PHE A 53 6.76 -9.18 1.19
CA PHE A 53 5.89 -10.36 1.10
C PHE A 53 5.86 -10.99 -0.29
N TYR A 54 6.22 -10.22 -1.33
CA TYR A 54 6.26 -10.67 -2.71
C TYR A 54 7.63 -10.38 -3.35
N PRO A 55 8.74 -10.93 -2.81
CA PRO A 55 10.09 -10.55 -3.21
C PRO A 55 10.40 -10.83 -4.67
N ASN A 56 9.87 -11.92 -5.24
CA ASN A 56 10.07 -12.20 -6.67
C ASN A 56 9.43 -11.11 -7.53
N VAL A 57 8.17 -10.78 -7.26
CA VAL A 57 7.41 -9.80 -8.06
C VAL A 57 7.95 -8.39 -7.83
N THR A 58 8.12 -7.98 -6.58
CA THR A 58 8.53 -6.62 -6.22
C THR A 58 10.00 -6.33 -6.55
N ILE A 59 10.92 -7.27 -6.29
CA ILE A 59 12.37 -7.01 -6.41
C ILE A 59 12.90 -7.45 -7.77
N HIS A 60 12.56 -8.65 -8.22
CA HIS A 60 13.09 -9.19 -9.48
C HIS A 60 12.33 -8.66 -10.69
N GLU A 61 11.00 -8.71 -10.67
CA GLU A 61 10.16 -8.30 -11.80
C GLU A 61 9.84 -6.80 -11.78
N ARG A 62 10.04 -6.12 -10.64
CA ARG A 62 9.69 -4.71 -10.42
C ARG A 62 8.24 -4.41 -10.80
N ALA A 63 7.36 -5.33 -10.43
CA ALA A 63 5.93 -5.26 -10.69
C ALA A 63 5.14 -5.33 -9.38
N SER A 64 3.84 -5.04 -9.46
CA SER A 64 2.88 -5.32 -8.40
C SER A 64 1.72 -6.16 -8.92
N ILE A 65 1.15 -6.99 -8.07
CA ILE A 65 -0.05 -7.77 -8.37
C ILE A 65 -1.24 -7.03 -7.77
N ILE A 66 -2.27 -6.86 -8.58
CA ILE A 66 -3.53 -6.29 -8.14
C ILE A 66 -4.42 -7.44 -7.66
N HIS A 67 -4.87 -7.35 -6.42
CA HIS A 67 -5.92 -8.20 -5.90
C HIS A 67 -7.24 -7.70 -6.48
N VAL A 68 -7.67 -8.31 -7.58
CA VAL A 68 -8.96 -8.04 -8.21
C VAL A 68 -10.07 -8.51 -7.26
N GLY A 69 -10.56 -7.57 -6.45
CA GLY A 69 -11.83 -7.72 -5.75
C GLY A 69 -13.00 -7.47 -6.70
N HIS A 70 -14.22 -7.80 -6.28
CA HIS A 70 -15.44 -7.58 -7.06
C HIS A 70 -15.89 -6.09 -7.08
N ASP A 71 -14.96 -5.15 -6.83
CA ASP A 71 -15.19 -3.72 -6.68
C ASP A 71 -14.21 -2.86 -7.52
N LEU A 72 -14.63 -1.63 -7.85
CA LEU A 72 -13.84 -0.66 -8.62
C LEU A 72 -12.56 -0.19 -7.89
N ASN A 73 -12.39 -0.51 -6.60
CA ASN A 73 -11.25 -0.07 -5.80
C ASN A 73 -9.93 -0.68 -6.28
N SER A 74 -9.98 -1.88 -6.87
CA SER A 74 -8.83 -2.51 -7.51
C SER A 74 -8.32 -1.70 -8.71
N VAL A 75 -9.22 -1.10 -9.48
CA VAL A 75 -8.90 -0.23 -10.63
C VAL A 75 -8.29 1.09 -10.16
N HIS A 76 -8.90 1.76 -9.18
CA HIS A 76 -8.33 2.99 -8.61
C HIS A 76 -6.95 2.75 -7.96
N ALA A 77 -6.74 1.58 -7.34
CA ALA A 77 -5.42 1.22 -6.81
C ALA A 77 -4.40 1.07 -7.95
N CYS A 78 -4.76 0.43 -9.06
CA CYS A 78 -3.92 0.32 -10.25
C CYS A 78 -3.49 1.71 -10.75
N GLU A 79 -4.46 2.57 -11.06
CA GLU A 79 -4.21 3.91 -11.60
C GLU A 79 -3.35 4.76 -10.67
N LYS A 80 -3.62 4.68 -9.36
CA LYS A 80 -2.85 5.40 -8.34
C LYS A 80 -1.39 4.96 -8.34
N TRP A 81 -1.11 3.65 -8.28
CA TRP A 81 0.26 3.16 -8.16
C TRP A 81 1.04 3.26 -9.47
N GLU A 82 0.37 3.12 -10.62
CA GLU A 82 0.94 3.37 -11.94
C GLU A 82 1.43 4.83 -12.05
N SER A 83 0.62 5.80 -11.61
CA SER A 83 1.02 7.21 -11.58
C SER A 83 2.22 7.51 -10.66
N GLN A 84 2.52 6.61 -9.72
CA GLN A 84 3.62 6.73 -8.75
C GLN A 84 4.85 5.90 -9.15
N GLY A 85 4.83 5.31 -10.36
CA GLY A 85 5.97 4.58 -10.94
C GLY A 85 6.07 3.12 -10.52
N TRP A 86 4.95 2.50 -10.13
CA TRP A 86 4.83 1.08 -9.79
C TRP A 86 3.87 0.33 -10.70
#